data_AF-A0A5C6QFR6-F1
#
_entry.id   AF-A0A5C6QFR6-F1
#
_cell.length_a   1.000
_cell.length_b   1.000
_cell.length_c   1.000
_cell.angle_alpha   90.00
_cell.angle_beta   90.00
_cell.angle_gamma   90.00
#
_symmetry.space_group_name_H-M   'P 1'
#
loop_
_entity.id
_entity.type
_entity.pdbx_description
1 polymer ?
#
loop_
_entity_poly.entity_id
_entity_poly.type
_entity_poly.pdbx_seq_one_letter_code
_entity_poly.pdbx_strand_id
1 'polypeptide(L)'
;MLKNLSLAKKIHLALTLIGAIFLSTTIFFFHHDEKELAEHFVERNLESLALNYFDSVNTMMLTGTIANRQLIQNKILSQDDIVEARILRTQAVNKVFG
;
A
#
# COMPACT_ATOMS: atom_id res chain seq x y z
N MET A 1 33.90 12.82 36.41
CA MET A 1 32.50 13.14 36.79
C MET A 1 31.64 11.93 37.17
N LEU A 2 31.79 10.75 36.57
CA LEU A 2 30.99 9.55 36.89
C LEU A 2 31.31 8.85 38.23
N LYS A 3 32.47 9.14 38.84
CA LYS A 3 32.94 8.48 40.07
C LYS A 3 32.13 8.84 41.33
N ASN A 4 31.48 10.01 41.39
CA ASN A 4 30.81 10.53 42.59
C ASN A 4 29.27 10.31 42.60
N LEU A 5 28.75 9.44 41.73
CA LEU A 5 27.32 9.13 41.68
C LEU A 5 26.93 8.08 42.73
N SER A 6 25.84 8.33 43.45
CA SER A 6 25.16 7.35 44.30
C SER A 6 24.86 6.07 43.50
N LEU A 7 24.89 4.91 44.16
CA LEU A 7 24.62 3.61 43.57
C LEU A 7 23.30 3.59 42.78
N ALA A 8 22.25 4.23 43.30
CA ALA A 8 20.97 4.36 42.62
C ALA A 8 21.08 5.09 41.26
N LYS A 9 21.84 6.18 41.18
CA LYS A 9 22.02 6.93 39.93
C LYS A 9 22.80 6.13 38.89
N LYS A 10 23.73 5.27 39.31
CA LYS A 10 24.45 4.36 38.40
C LYS A 10 23.53 3.30 37.81
N ILE A 11 22.64 2.74 38.61
CA ILE A 11 21.63 1.76 38.17
C ILE A 11 20.64 2.39 37.19
N HIS A 12 20.11 3.58 37.51
CA HIS A 12 19.20 4.28 36.60
C HIS A 12 19.89 4.64 35.28
N LEU A 13 21.14 5.10 35.31
CA LEU A 13 21.90 5.39 34.10
C LEU A 13 22.06 4.14 33.22
N ALA A 14 22.41 3.00 33.82
CA ALA A 14 22.53 1.74 33.10
C ALA A 14 21.18 1.30 32.50
N LEU A 15 20.09 1.40 33.26
CA LEU A 15 18.74 1.05 32.81
C LEU A 15 18.29 1.93 31.65
N THR A 16 18.51 3.25 31.74
CA THR A 16 18.21 4.20 30.66
C THR A 16 19.05 3.90 29.43
N LEU A 17 20.33 3.56 29.59
CA LEU A 17 21.22 3.26 28.48
C LEU A 17 20.76 2.00 27.72
N ILE A 18 20.42 0.94 28.46
CA ILE A 18 19.90 -0.30 27.87
C ILE A 18 18.56 -0.03 27.17
N GLY A 19 17.65 0.71 27.82
CA GLY A 19 16.36 1.08 27.23
C GLY A 19 16.51 1.91 25.96
N ALA A 20 17.45 2.87 25.94
CA ALA A 20 17.73 3.68 24.77
C ALA A 20 18.29 2.84 23.61
N ILE A 21 19.26 1.96 23.88
CA ILE A 21 19.84 1.07 22.85
C ILE A 21 18.76 0.14 22.29
N PHE A 22 17.94 -0.45 23.15
CA PHE A 22 16.85 -1.34 22.74
C PHE A 22 15.83 -0.57 21.87
N LEU A 23 15.36 0.58 22.34
CA LEU A 23 14.41 1.42 21.61
C LEU A 23 14.96 1.85 20.26
N SER A 24 16.20 2.33 20.19
CA SER A 24 16.84 2.74 18.94
C SER A 24 16.93 1.59 17.96
N THR A 25 17.28 0.39 18.44
CA THR A 25 17.33 -0.81 17.61
C THR A 25 15.94 -1.14 17.07
N THR A 26 14.93 -1.21 17.93
CA THR A 26 13.55 -1.51 17.53
C THR A 26 13.03 -0.51 16.49
N ILE A 27 13.22 0.79 16.71
CA ILE A 27 12.78 1.82 15.77
C ILE A 27 13.45 1.64 14.40
N PHE A 28 14.75 1.32 14.38
CA PHE A 28 15.48 1.15 13.14
C PHE A 28 14.96 -0.05 12.32
N PHE A 29 14.71 -1.18 12.98
CA PHE A 29 14.14 -2.35 12.32
C PHE A 29 12.69 -2.09 11.86
N PHE A 30 11.84 -1.55 12.74
CA PHE A 30 10.44 -1.26 12.41
C PHE A 30 10.30 -0.32 11.22
N HIS A 31 11.16 0.70 11.11
CA HIS A 31 11.04 1.67 10.02
C HIS A 31 11.23 1.03 8.64
N HIS A 32 12.09 0.02 8.53
CA HIS A 32 12.29 -0.71 7.28
C HIS A 32 11.10 -1.64 6.98
N ASP A 33 10.72 -2.44 7.97
CA ASP A 33 9.66 -3.45 7.83
C ASP A 33 8.29 -2.80 7.55
N GLU A 34 8.00 -1.67 8.19
CA GLU A 34 6.75 -0.92 7.99
C GLU A 34 6.65 -0.38 6.56
N LYS A 35 7.76 0.12 6.00
CA LYS A 35 7.78 0.60 4.62
C LYS A 35 7.55 -0.54 3.63
N GLU A 36 8.25 -1.66 3.80
CA GLU A 36 8.10 -2.83 2.92
C GLU A 36 6.66 -3.36 2.99
N LEU A 37 6.10 -3.47 4.19
CA LEU A 37 4.72 -3.94 4.37
C LEU A 37 3.71 -2.99 3.72
N ALA A 38 3.90 -1.67 3.87
CA ALA A 38 3.03 -0.67 3.27
C ALA A 38 3.08 -0.72 1.73
N GLU A 39 4.27 -0.79 1.14
CA GLU A 39 4.45 -0.91 -0.31
C GLU A 39 3.78 -2.19 -0.84
N HIS A 40 4.03 -3.32 -0.19
CA HIS A 40 3.49 -4.62 -0.60
C HIS A 40 1.96 -4.69 -0.43
N PHE A 41 1.42 -4.03 0.59
CA PHE A 41 -0.02 -3.90 0.79
C PHE A 41 -0.67 -3.05 -0.32
N VAL A 42 -0.08 -1.90 -0.64
CA VAL A 42 -0.58 -1.01 -1.70
C VAL A 42 -0.53 -1.71 -3.05
N GLU A 43 0.57 -2.40 -3.38
CA GLU A 43 0.71 -3.16 -4.62
C GLU A 43 -0.39 -4.21 -4.77
N ARG A 44 -0.60 -5.04 -3.75
CA ARG A 44 -1.62 -6.09 -3.78
C ARG A 44 -3.03 -5.52 -3.86
N ASN A 45 -3.31 -4.43 -3.16
CA ASN A 45 -4.59 -3.75 -3.24
C ASN A 45 -4.83 -3.18 -4.64
N LEU A 46 -3.81 -2.56 -5.25
CA LEU A 46 -3.88 -2.01 -6.59
C LEU A 46 -4.07 -3.11 -7.65
N GLU A 47 -3.36 -4.24 -7.52
CA GLU A 47 -3.56 -5.42 -8.38
C GLU A 47 -5.00 -5.93 -8.28
N SER A 48 -5.53 -6.07 -7.06
CA SER A 48 -6.90 -6.51 -6.85
C SER A 48 -7.92 -5.54 -7.48
N LEU A 49 -7.72 -4.23 -7.31
CA LEU A 49 -8.56 -3.21 -7.95
C LEU A 49 -8.50 -3.29 -9.47
N ALA A 50 -7.30 -3.48 -10.05
CA ALA A 50 -7.11 -3.61 -11.49
C ALA A 50 -7.80 -4.88 -12.05
N LEU A 51 -7.68 -6.01 -11.36
CA LEU A 51 -8.36 -7.26 -11.73
C LEU A 51 -9.88 -7.09 -11.66
N ASN A 52 -10.40 -6.51 -10.58
CA ASN A 52 -11.83 -6.24 -10.43
C ASN A 52 -12.36 -5.28 -11.51
N TYR A 53 -11.57 -4.28 -11.90
CA TYR A 53 -11.90 -3.39 -13.01
C TYR A 53 -12.02 -4.17 -14.32
N PHE A 54 -11.02 -4.99 -14.61
CA PHE A 54 -10.94 -5.79 -15.81
C PHE A 54 -12.12 -6.77 -15.90
N ASP A 55 -12.45 -7.46 -14.80
CA ASP A 55 -13.58 -8.39 -14.73
C ASP A 55 -14.93 -7.70 -14.88
N SER A 56 -15.07 -6.49 -14.33
CA SER A 56 -16.27 -5.67 -14.55
C SER A 56 -16.44 -5.35 -16.04
N VAL A 57 -15.35 -4.99 -16.71
CA VAL A 57 -15.37 -4.71 -18.16
C VAL A 57 -15.64 -5.98 -18.97
N ASN A 58 -15.07 -7.13 -18.60
CA ASN A 58 -15.36 -8.41 -19.22
C ASN A 58 -16.82 -8.80 -19.07
N THR A 59 -17.38 -8.61 -17.87
CA THR A 59 -18.79 -8.86 -17.61
C THR A 59 -19.68 -7.95 -18.45
N MET A 60 -19.30 -6.68 -18.64
CA MET A 60 -20.01 -5.77 -19.53
C MET A 60 -19.92 -6.21 -21.01
N MET A 61 -18.80 -6.78 -21.45
CA MET A 61 -18.71 -7.38 -22.79
C MET A 61 -19.65 -8.58 -22.96
N LEU A 62 -19.73 -9.46 -21.95
CA LEU A 62 -20.60 -10.65 -21.99
C LEU A 62 -22.10 -10.30 -21.87
N THR A 63 -22.44 -9.27 -21.12
CA THR A 63 -23.83 -8.83 -20.90
C THR A 63 -24.31 -7.81 -21.94
N GLY A 64 -23.44 -7.39 -22.87
CA GLY A 64 -23.76 -6.40 -23.91
C GLY A 64 -23.87 -4.96 -23.41
N THR A 65 -23.34 -4.65 -22.22
CA THR A 65 -23.44 -3.33 -21.58
C THR A 65 -22.13 -2.51 -21.65
N ILE A 66 -21.17 -2.94 -22.48
CA ILE A 66 -19.82 -2.35 -22.61
C ILE A 66 -19.80 -0.86 -22.97
N ALA A 67 -20.85 -0.34 -23.61
CA ALA A 67 -21.01 1.09 -23.89
C ALA A 67 -20.99 1.94 -22.61
N ASN A 68 -21.38 1.36 -21.46
CA ASN A 68 -21.44 2.02 -20.17
C ASN A 68 -20.14 1.90 -19.34
N ARG A 69 -19.05 1.40 -19.92
CA ARG A 69 -17.77 1.17 -19.19
C ARG A 69 -17.23 2.39 -18.45
N GLN A 70 -17.55 3.59 -18.93
CA GLN A 70 -17.12 4.85 -18.32
C GLN A 70 -17.66 5.00 -16.89
N LEU A 71 -18.84 4.43 -16.58
CA LEU A 71 -19.38 4.44 -15.22
C LEU A 71 -18.48 3.70 -14.25
N ILE A 72 -18.00 2.50 -14.63
CA ILE A 72 -17.07 1.72 -13.81
C ILE A 72 -15.70 2.41 -13.74
N GLN A 73 -15.21 2.95 -14.86
CA GLN A 73 -13.96 3.71 -14.87
C GLN A 73 -14.01 4.91 -13.91
N ASN A 74 -15.08 5.69 -13.96
CA ASN A 74 -15.28 6.85 -13.09
C ASN A 74 -15.40 6.44 -11.61
N LYS A 75 -16.05 5.30 -11.32
CA LYS A 75 -16.13 4.76 -9.96
C LYS A 75 -14.76 4.37 -9.41
N ILE A 76 -13.85 3.88 -10.25
CA ILE A 76 -12.49 3.54 -9.81
C ILE A 76 -11.65 4.80 -9.64
N LEU A 77 -11.76 5.75 -10.57
CA LEU A 77 -11.10 7.05 -10.51
C LEU A 77 -11.61 7.96 -9.38
N SER A 78 -12.77 7.68 -8.79
CA SER A 78 -13.27 8.41 -7.62
C SER A 78 -12.58 7.99 -6.31
N GLN A 79 -11.68 7.01 -6.35
CA GLN A 79 -10.83 6.68 -5.21
C GLN A 79 -9.64 7.64 -5.19
N ASP A 80 -9.40 8.27 -4.04
CA ASP A 80 -8.41 9.35 -3.89
C ASP A 80 -6.98 8.95 -4.32
N ASP A 81 -6.63 7.67 -4.15
CA ASP A 81 -5.29 7.14 -4.42
C ASP A 81 -5.09 6.65 -5.87
N ILE A 82 -6.09 6.81 -6.75
CA ILE A 82 -6.03 6.34 -8.14
C ILE A 82 -5.87 7.50 -9.12
N VAL A 83 -4.69 7.59 -9.74
CA VAL A 83 -4.35 8.65 -10.70
C VAL A 83 -4.91 8.39 -12.10
N GLU A 84 -4.84 7.14 -12.56
CA GLU A 84 -5.34 6.72 -13.87
C GLU A 84 -5.88 5.29 -13.78
N ALA A 85 -6.98 5.04 -14.49
CA ALA A 85 -7.54 3.70 -14.69
C ALA A 85 -7.87 3.54 -16.17
N ARG A 86 -7.15 2.68 -16.89
CA ARG A 86 -7.35 2.48 -18.33
C ARG A 86 -7.04 1.05 -18.73
N ILE A 87 -7.95 0.44 -19.51
CA ILE A 87 -7.74 -0.89 -20.10
C ILE A 87 -7.16 -0.73 -21.50
N LEU A 88 -6.02 -1.39 -21.73
CA LEU A 88 -5.42 -1.52 -23.05
C LEU A 88 -6.08 -2.69 -23.79
N ARG A 89 -6.83 -2.38 -24.85
CA ARG A 89 -7.57 -3.36 -25.65
C ARG A 89 -6.94 -3.52 -27.03
N THR A 90 -6.87 -4.75 -27.53
CA THR A 90 -6.37 -5.03 -28.88
C THR A 90 -7.38 -4.55 -29.93
N GLN A 91 -6.93 -4.38 -31.18
CA GLN A 91 -7.83 -3.96 -32.26
C GLN A 91 -8.97 -4.95 -32.51
N ALA A 92 -8.75 -6.25 -32.30
CA ALA A 92 -9.78 -7.27 -32.47
C ALA A 92 -10.93 -7.07 -31.45
N VAL A 93 -10.61 -6.79 -30.19
CA VAL A 93 -11.60 -6.52 -29.14
C VAL A 93 -12.39 -5.25 -29.46
N ASN A 94 -11.71 -4.18 -29.90
CA ASN A 94 -12.39 -2.92 -30.25
C ASN A 94 -13.36 -3.07 -31.44
N LYS A 95 -13.06 -3.94 -32.41
CA LYS A 95 -13.95 -4.20 -33.55
C LYS A 95 -15.25 -4.90 -33.14
N VAL A 96 -15.20 -5.74 -32.10
CA VAL A 96 -16.35 -6.52 -31.63
C VAL A 96 -17.16 -5.74 -30.59
N PHE A 97 -16.50 -4.99 -29.72
CA PHE A 97 -17.11 -4.41 -28.52
C PHE A 97 -17.07 -2.87 -28.44
N GLY A 98 -16.47 -2.16 -29.39
CA GLY A 98 -16.26 -0.69 -29.32
C GLY A 98 -15.24 -0.28 -28.24
#